data_AF-A0A2G5EDX4-F1
#
_entry.id   AF-A0A2G5EDX4-F1
#
_cell.length_a   1.000
_cell.length_b   1.000
_cell.length_c   1.000
_cell.angle_alpha   90.00
_cell.angle_beta   90.00
_cell.angle_gamma   90.00
#
_symmetry.space_group_name_H-M   'P 1'
#
loop_
_entity.id
_entity.type
_entity.pdbx_description
1 polymer ?
#
loop_
_entity_poly.entity_id
_entity_poly.type
_entity_poly.pdbx_seq_one_letter_code
_entity_poly.pdbx_strand_id
1 'polypeptide(L)'
;MQVGFDMIDAFADSHGIPMDRVHCKAIFGQGLIGGVPIFLAKPQTYMNLIGESAGPLAAYYKLPLNRVVVFFDDMDLPCGVLRLCDKGGHGGHKGLKSVIYHYRGNREFARLRIGIGRPPGQMDPKAFLLQKFNATARERIDVALKEGVGALTLLASKGLTESARNFNREQKYKHIRMQTLET
;
A
#
# COMPACT_ATOMS: atom_id res chain seq x y z
N MET A 1 -0.58 11.71 -6.67
CA MET A 1 -1.30 10.43 -6.77
C MET A 1 -1.35 9.78 -5.40
N GLN A 2 -2.46 9.11 -5.05
CA GLN A 2 -2.74 8.65 -3.69
C GLN A 2 -3.19 7.17 -3.68
N VAL A 3 -2.64 6.32 -4.56
CA VAL A 3 -3.14 4.94 -4.71
C VAL A 3 -3.08 4.11 -3.42
N GLY A 4 -2.13 4.42 -2.53
CA GLY A 4 -2.09 3.84 -1.20
C GLY A 4 -3.30 4.22 -0.33
N PHE A 5 -3.84 5.43 -0.49
CA PHE A 5 -5.08 5.85 0.14
C PHE A 5 -6.28 5.19 -0.53
N ASP A 6 -6.31 5.10 -1.86
CA ASP A 6 -7.36 4.37 -2.58
C ASP A 6 -7.46 2.91 -2.09
N MET A 7 -6.32 2.28 -1.78
CA MET A 7 -6.27 0.94 -1.19
C MET A 7 -6.84 0.90 0.23
N ILE A 8 -6.56 1.91 1.05
CA ILE A 8 -7.17 2.01 2.38
C ILE A 8 -8.68 2.21 2.27
N ASP A 9 -9.13 3.05 1.36
CA ASP A 9 -10.56 3.36 1.16
C ASP A 9 -11.30 2.13 0.63
N ALA A 10 -10.78 1.47 -0.40
CA ALA A 10 -11.36 0.23 -0.93
C ALA A 10 -11.46 -0.86 0.15
N PHE A 11 -10.46 -0.96 1.03
CA PHE A 11 -10.47 -1.92 2.13
C PHE A 11 -11.45 -1.54 3.23
N ALA A 12 -11.49 -0.26 3.61
CA ALA A 12 -12.42 0.26 4.60
C ALA A 12 -13.88 0.04 4.15
N ASP A 13 -14.20 0.40 2.90
CA ASP A 13 -15.53 0.27 2.32
C ASP A 13 -15.97 -1.19 2.24
N SER A 14 -15.08 -2.10 1.82
CA SER A 14 -15.39 -3.53 1.72
C SER A 14 -15.72 -4.20 3.06
N HIS A 15 -15.25 -3.62 4.18
CA HIS A 15 -15.44 -4.16 5.52
C HIS A 15 -16.34 -3.27 6.39
N GLY A 16 -16.92 -2.20 5.83
CA GLY A 16 -17.77 -1.27 6.56
C GLY A 16 -17.05 -0.54 7.70
N ILE A 17 -15.74 -0.27 7.55
CA ILE A 17 -14.93 0.40 8.57
C ILE A 17 -15.03 1.92 8.36
N PRO A 18 -15.61 2.68 9.29
CA PRO A 18 -15.66 4.13 9.15
C PRO A 18 -14.26 4.75 9.29
N MET A 19 -13.96 5.68 8.39
CA MET A 19 -12.72 6.48 8.37
C MET A 19 -13.02 7.93 8.77
N ASP A 20 -13.64 8.13 9.92
CA ASP A 20 -14.20 9.41 10.39
C ASP A 20 -13.41 10.07 11.52
N ARG A 21 -12.39 9.39 12.06
CA ARG A 21 -11.58 9.90 13.18
C ARG A 21 -10.33 10.60 12.68
N VAL A 22 -9.85 11.57 13.45
CA VAL A 22 -8.52 12.15 13.27
C VAL A 22 -7.64 11.74 14.44
N HIS A 23 -6.51 11.11 14.14
CA HIS A 23 -5.58 10.66 15.16
C HIS A 23 -4.14 10.72 14.64
N CYS A 24 -3.20 11.25 15.43
CA CYS A 24 -1.78 11.38 15.06
C CYS A 24 -1.55 11.95 13.64
N LYS A 25 -2.25 13.03 13.29
CA LYS A 25 -2.22 13.65 11.95
C LYS A 25 -2.69 12.72 10.81
N ALA A 26 -3.50 11.71 11.07
CA ALA A 26 -4.08 10.81 10.07
C ALA A 26 -5.61 10.82 10.16
N ILE A 27 -6.27 10.62 9.01
CA ILE A 27 -7.63 10.11 9.00
C ILE A 27 -7.55 8.63 9.39
N PHE A 28 -8.36 8.21 10.35
CA PHE A 28 -8.21 6.96 11.05
C PHE A 28 -9.53 6.21 11.14
N GLY A 29 -9.45 4.88 11.01
CA GLY A 29 -10.56 3.96 11.18
C GLY A 29 -10.13 2.74 11.97
N GLN A 30 -11.08 2.13 12.68
CA GLN A 30 -10.87 0.91 13.44
C GLN A 30 -12.01 -0.05 13.16
N GLY A 31 -11.69 -1.31 12.93
CA GLY A 31 -12.67 -2.37 12.69
C GLY A 31 -12.22 -3.72 13.20
N LEU A 32 -13.06 -4.72 12.96
CA LEU A 32 -12.81 -6.13 13.28
C LEU A 32 -12.99 -6.95 12.01
N ILE A 33 -12.00 -7.76 11.66
CA ILE A 33 -12.07 -8.68 10.53
C ILE A 33 -11.81 -10.08 11.05
N GLY A 34 -12.81 -10.96 10.99
CA GLY A 34 -12.69 -12.32 11.54
C GLY A 34 -12.30 -12.35 13.02
N GLY A 35 -12.72 -11.34 13.81
CA GLY A 35 -12.34 -11.19 15.21
C GLY A 35 -10.97 -10.55 15.47
N VAL A 36 -10.20 -10.22 14.43
CA VAL A 36 -8.91 -9.53 14.54
C VAL A 36 -9.13 -8.01 14.49
N PRO A 37 -8.66 -7.24 15.49
CA PRO A 37 -8.76 -5.79 15.45
C PRO A 37 -7.81 -5.22 14.39
N ILE A 38 -8.34 -4.36 13.52
CA ILE A 38 -7.60 -3.71 12.44
C ILE A 38 -7.69 -2.20 12.60
N PHE A 39 -6.55 -1.54 12.39
CA PHE A 39 -6.42 -0.09 12.35
C PHE A 39 -6.04 0.35 10.95
N LEU A 40 -6.75 1.35 10.44
CA LEU A 40 -6.50 1.96 9.14
C LEU A 40 -6.12 3.42 9.37
N ALA A 41 -5.09 3.88 8.66
CA ALA A 41 -4.60 5.25 8.81
C ALA A 41 -4.17 5.83 7.46
N LYS A 42 -4.72 6.99 7.11
CA LYS A 42 -4.32 7.83 5.98
C LYS A 42 -3.64 9.10 6.50
N PRO A 43 -2.30 9.13 6.64
CA PRO A 43 -1.55 10.30 7.10
C PRO A 43 -1.87 11.55 6.28
N GLN A 44 -2.33 12.62 6.93
CA GLN A 44 -2.63 13.92 6.32
C GLN A 44 -1.41 14.85 6.40
N THR A 45 -0.23 14.32 6.08
CA THR A 45 1.04 15.06 6.04
C THR A 45 1.63 15.05 4.63
N TYR A 46 2.66 15.87 4.38
CA TYR A 46 3.40 15.77 3.12
C TYR A 46 4.06 14.39 2.98
N MET A 47 4.24 13.92 1.74
CA MET A 47 4.79 12.59 1.45
C MET A 47 6.12 12.32 2.16
N ASN A 48 7.00 13.30 2.30
CA ASN A 48 8.28 13.17 3.01
C ASN A 48 8.16 13.18 4.55
N LEU A 49 6.98 13.47 5.10
CA LEU A 49 6.67 13.58 6.53
C LEU A 49 5.63 12.54 6.99
N ILE A 50 5.34 11.53 6.18
CA ILE A 50 4.38 10.46 6.53
C ILE A 50 4.79 9.72 7.82
N GLY A 51 6.10 9.60 8.06
CA GLY A 51 6.62 8.96 9.27
C GLY A 51 6.23 9.68 10.56
N GLU A 52 6.01 11.00 10.52
CA GLU A 52 5.56 11.77 11.68
C GLU A 52 4.16 11.36 12.17
N SER A 53 3.37 10.71 11.31
CA SER A 53 2.09 10.13 11.67
C SER A 53 2.22 8.64 12.00
N ALA A 54 2.90 7.88 11.14
CA ALA A 54 3.02 6.43 11.28
C ALA A 54 3.77 5.98 12.55
N GLY A 55 4.82 6.72 12.95
CA GLY A 55 5.60 6.45 14.16
C GLY A 55 4.77 6.56 15.44
N PRO A 56 4.16 7.73 15.72
CA PRO A 56 3.28 7.91 16.88
C PRO A 56 2.10 6.95 16.91
N LEU A 57 1.47 6.63 15.76
CA LEU A 57 0.39 5.64 15.70
C LEU A 57 0.84 4.26 16.20
N ALA A 58 1.97 3.77 15.68
CA ALA A 58 2.52 2.48 16.09
C ALA A 58 2.88 2.47 17.60
N ALA A 59 3.44 3.57 18.10
CA ALA A 59 3.80 3.70 19.52
C ALA A 59 2.56 3.75 20.43
N TYR A 60 1.55 4.56 20.07
CA TYR A 60 0.33 4.76 20.87
C TYR A 60 -0.45 3.44 21.05
N TYR A 61 -0.64 2.71 19.96
CA TYR A 61 -1.33 1.41 19.97
C TYR A 61 -0.42 0.22 20.31
N LYS A 62 0.86 0.48 20.63
CA LYS A 62 1.87 -0.55 20.95
C LYS A 62 1.94 -1.64 19.88
N LEU A 63 1.82 -1.24 18.61
CA LEU A 63 1.81 -2.18 17.48
C LEU A 63 3.23 -2.67 17.19
N PRO A 64 3.46 -4.00 17.21
CA PRO A 64 4.74 -4.53 16.74
C PRO A 64 4.82 -4.31 15.22
N LEU A 65 6.00 -3.88 14.74
CA LEU A 65 6.17 -3.48 13.33
C LEU A 65 5.95 -4.62 12.33
N ASN A 66 6.11 -5.87 12.76
CA ASN A 66 5.78 -7.05 11.94
C ASN A 66 4.26 -7.23 11.70
N ARG A 67 3.41 -6.44 12.38
CA ARG A 67 1.96 -6.35 12.15
C ARG A 67 1.55 -5.05 11.44
N VAL A 68 2.52 -4.24 11.03
CA VAL A 68 2.28 -3.03 10.24
C VAL A 68 2.46 -3.36 8.77
N VAL A 69 1.51 -2.93 7.95
CA VAL A 69 1.62 -3.00 6.48
C VAL A 69 1.52 -1.58 5.91
N VAL A 70 2.50 -1.19 5.09
CA VAL A 70 2.53 0.12 4.43
C VAL A 70 2.22 -0.02 2.95
N PHE A 71 1.28 0.78 2.44
CA PHE A 71 0.89 0.77 1.03
C PHE A 71 1.48 1.98 0.31
N PHE A 72 2.06 1.77 -0.87
CA PHE A 72 2.61 2.87 -1.67
C PHE A 72 2.64 2.52 -3.16
N ASP A 73 2.64 3.57 -3.98
CA ASP A 73 2.81 3.46 -5.43
C ASP A 73 4.25 3.08 -5.82
N ASP A 74 4.38 2.26 -6.85
CA ASP A 74 5.64 1.74 -7.31
C ASP A 74 5.77 1.81 -8.84
N MET A 75 6.74 2.59 -9.31
CA MET A 75 6.99 2.78 -10.74
C MET A 75 7.73 1.61 -11.40
N ASP A 76 8.37 0.75 -10.61
CA ASP A 76 9.08 -0.43 -11.15
C ASP A 76 8.16 -1.62 -11.37
N LEU A 77 6.92 -1.54 -10.89
CA LEU A 77 5.88 -2.54 -11.16
C LEU A 77 4.92 -2.01 -12.23
N PRO A 78 4.52 -2.82 -13.23
CA PRO A 78 3.53 -2.40 -14.20
C PRO A 78 2.20 -2.02 -13.57
N CYS A 79 1.47 -1.13 -14.24
CA CYS A 79 0.19 -0.62 -13.76
C CYS A 79 -0.78 -1.77 -13.42
N GLY A 80 -1.26 -1.80 -12.18
CA GLY A 80 -2.20 -2.81 -11.68
C GLY A 80 -1.56 -4.12 -11.19
N VAL A 81 -0.23 -4.24 -11.18
CA VAL A 81 0.47 -5.35 -10.52
C VAL A 81 0.68 -4.98 -9.06
N LEU A 82 0.24 -5.86 -8.16
CA LEU A 82 0.50 -5.73 -6.74
C LEU A 82 1.64 -6.64 -6.31
N ARG A 83 2.38 -6.23 -5.28
CA ARG A 83 3.40 -7.09 -4.66
C ARG A 83 3.44 -6.90 -3.17
N LEU A 84 3.23 -7.98 -2.43
CA LEU A 84 3.34 -8.00 -0.98
C LEU A 84 4.76 -8.41 -0.58
N CYS A 85 5.44 -7.57 0.18
CA CYS A 85 6.79 -7.79 0.67
C CYS A 85 6.77 -7.85 2.20
N ASP A 86 7.58 -8.72 2.78
CA ASP A 86 7.75 -8.89 4.22
C ASP A 86 8.62 -7.80 4.85
N LYS A 87 9.65 -7.38 4.11
CA LYS A 87 10.60 -6.33 4.51
C LYS A 87 11.24 -5.66 3.29
N GLY A 88 12.10 -4.66 3.52
CA GLY A 88 12.96 -4.11 2.47
C GLY A 88 13.54 -2.72 2.74
N GLY A 89 14.18 -2.12 1.73
CA GLY A 89 14.63 -0.72 1.76
C GLY A 89 13.57 0.26 1.26
N HIS A 90 13.82 1.58 1.31
CA HIS A 90 12.85 2.56 0.82
C HIS A 90 12.76 2.66 -0.72
N GLY A 91 13.72 2.10 -1.47
CA GLY A 91 13.67 2.09 -2.94
C GLY A 91 13.56 3.48 -3.57
N GLY A 92 14.17 4.50 -2.96
CA GLY A 92 14.02 5.90 -3.38
C GLY A 92 12.69 6.57 -3.00
N HIS A 93 11.69 5.83 -2.50
CA HIS A 93 10.38 6.38 -2.11
C HIS A 93 10.48 7.26 -0.85
N LYS A 94 10.12 8.54 -0.98
CA LYS A 94 10.28 9.54 0.10
C LYS A 94 9.42 9.23 1.33
N GLY A 95 8.19 8.77 1.14
CA GLY A 95 7.31 8.39 2.25
C GLY A 95 7.82 7.19 3.01
N LEU A 96 8.38 6.21 2.29
CA LEU A 96 8.91 5.00 2.93
C LEU A 96 10.20 5.30 3.69
N LYS A 97 11.04 6.22 3.17
CA LYS A 97 12.21 6.75 3.89
C LYS A 97 11.80 7.42 5.20
N SER A 98 10.73 8.23 5.16
CA SER A 98 10.17 8.89 6.36
C SER A 98 9.68 7.87 7.39
N VAL A 99 8.89 6.88 6.96
CA VAL A 99 8.38 5.82 7.85
C VAL A 99 9.52 5.05 8.52
N ILE A 100 10.51 4.58 7.75
CA ILE A 100 11.67 3.85 8.29
C ILE A 100 12.43 4.70 9.32
N TYR A 101 12.61 6.00 9.06
CA TYR A 101 13.26 6.91 9.99
C TYR A 101 12.49 7.00 11.32
N HIS A 102 11.17 7.18 11.28
CA HIS A 102 10.33 7.25 12.48
C HIS A 102 10.13 5.90 13.18
N TYR A 103 10.39 4.79 12.49
CA TYR A 103 10.53 3.45 13.07
C TYR A 103 11.94 3.17 13.60
N ARG A 104 12.74 4.21 13.87
CA ARG A 104 14.10 4.12 14.42
C ARG A 104 15.03 3.28 13.54
N GLY A 105 14.85 3.37 12.23
CA GLY A 105 15.62 2.62 11.24
C GLY A 105 15.14 1.19 11.01
N ASN A 106 14.10 0.72 11.71
CA ASN A 106 13.57 -0.62 11.53
C ASN A 106 12.92 -0.78 10.14
N ARG A 107 13.23 -1.90 9.48
CA ARG A 107 12.79 -2.25 8.12
C ARG A 107 11.94 -3.52 8.07
N GLU A 108 11.71 -4.15 9.22
CA GLU A 108 10.99 -5.41 9.41
C GLU A 108 9.48 -5.15 9.55
N PHE A 109 8.90 -4.50 8.54
CA PHE A 109 7.47 -4.29 8.39
C PHE A 109 7.03 -4.57 6.96
N ALA A 110 5.82 -5.11 6.85
CA ALA A 110 5.27 -5.55 5.57
C ALA A 110 4.89 -4.36 4.69
N ARG A 111 4.85 -4.61 3.39
CA ARG A 111 4.59 -3.57 2.38
C ARG A 111 3.78 -4.10 1.23
N LEU A 112 2.75 -3.37 0.85
CA LEU A 112 2.03 -3.59 -0.40
C LEU A 112 2.50 -2.55 -1.42
N ARG A 113 3.25 -3.02 -2.41
CA ARG A 113 3.70 -2.21 -3.55
C ARG A 113 2.58 -2.24 -4.59
N ILE A 114 2.12 -1.06 -5.00
CA ILE A 114 1.04 -0.92 -5.98
C ILE A 114 1.64 -0.38 -7.27
N GLY A 115 1.70 -1.23 -8.29
CA GLY A 115 2.30 -0.88 -9.57
C GLY A 115 1.51 0.19 -10.30
N ILE A 116 2.21 1.26 -10.68
CA ILE A 116 1.69 2.38 -11.46
C ILE A 116 2.34 2.49 -12.84
N GLY A 117 3.35 1.65 -13.11
CA GLY A 117 4.15 1.70 -14.33
C GLY A 117 5.15 2.85 -14.34
N ARG A 118 5.91 2.92 -15.45
CA ARG A 118 6.92 3.96 -15.66
C ARG A 118 6.33 5.16 -16.40
N PRO A 119 6.87 6.37 -16.18
CA PRO A 119 6.52 7.53 -16.97
C PRO A 119 6.74 7.26 -18.46
N PRO A 120 5.82 7.67 -19.35
CA PRO A 120 5.99 7.50 -20.79
C PRO A 120 7.07 8.46 -21.32
N GLY A 121 7.93 7.96 -22.20
CA GLY A 121 8.97 8.77 -22.85
C GLY A 121 9.97 9.38 -21.87
N GLN A 122 10.22 10.69 -22.00
CA GLN A 122 11.14 11.46 -21.15
C GLN A 122 10.43 12.27 -20.05
N MET A 123 9.20 11.91 -19.69
CA MET A 123 8.46 12.62 -18.64
C MET A 123 9.17 12.52 -17.29
N ASP A 124 9.24 13.64 -16.55
CA ASP A 124 9.78 13.66 -15.19
C ASP A 124 8.97 12.72 -14.27
N PRO A 125 9.60 11.74 -13.60
CA PRO A 125 8.93 10.86 -12.66
C PRO A 125 8.09 11.60 -11.61
N LYS A 126 8.53 12.78 -11.13
CA LYS A 126 7.75 13.54 -10.15
C LYS A 126 6.44 14.07 -10.75
N ALA A 127 6.48 14.54 -11.99
CA ALA A 127 5.29 15.01 -12.69
C ALA A 127 4.32 13.85 -12.94
N PHE A 128 4.84 12.68 -13.34
CA PHE A 128 4.04 11.47 -13.51
C PHE A 128 3.30 11.08 -12.23
N LEU A 129 3.98 11.15 -11.07
CA LEU A 129 3.38 10.87 -9.77
C LEU A 129 2.27 11.86 -9.34
N LEU A 130 2.18 13.02 -9.97
CA LEU A 130 1.17 14.03 -9.66
C LEU A 130 -0.03 13.97 -10.62
N GLN A 131 0.09 13.29 -11.76
CA GLN A 131 -0.98 13.17 -12.73
C GLN A 131 -2.09 12.21 -12.27
N LYS A 132 -3.28 12.40 -12.84
CA LYS A 132 -4.39 11.44 -12.72
C LYS A 132 -4.16 10.30 -13.71
N PHE A 133 -4.60 9.09 -13.33
CA PHE A 133 -4.62 7.96 -14.26
C PHE A 133 -5.54 8.24 -15.44
N ASN A 134 -5.14 7.79 -16.64
CA ASN A 134 -6.04 7.67 -17.77
C ASN A 134 -7.06 6.53 -17.53
N ALA A 135 -8.10 6.42 -18.36
CA ALA A 135 -9.19 5.46 -18.17
C ALA A 135 -8.67 4.00 -18.06
N THR A 136 -7.81 3.57 -18.98
CA THR A 136 -7.27 2.20 -18.99
C THR A 136 -6.41 1.91 -17.76
N ALA A 137 -5.57 2.85 -17.34
CA ALA A 137 -4.77 2.72 -16.13
C ALA A 137 -5.66 2.70 -14.89
N ARG A 138 -6.71 3.53 -14.84
CA ARG A 138 -7.66 3.54 -13.73
C ARG A 138 -8.39 2.20 -13.61
N GLU A 139 -8.87 1.63 -14.71
CA GLU A 139 -9.49 0.30 -14.71
C GLU A 139 -8.55 -0.78 -14.16
N ARG A 140 -7.27 -0.77 -14.60
CA ARG A 140 -6.26 -1.69 -14.09
C ARG A 140 -6.02 -1.52 -12.58
N ILE A 141 -6.00 -0.28 -12.11
CA ILE A 141 -5.87 0.04 -10.68
C ILE A 141 -7.11 -0.42 -9.93
N ASP A 142 -8.33 -0.17 -10.40
CA ASP A 142 -9.56 -0.58 -9.71
C ASP A 142 -9.65 -2.10 -9.55
N VAL A 143 -9.25 -2.85 -10.58
CA VAL A 143 -9.12 -4.31 -10.48
C VAL A 143 -8.07 -4.69 -9.44
N ALA A 144 -6.90 -4.03 -9.45
CA ALA A 144 -5.86 -4.28 -8.47
C ALA A 144 -6.31 -3.97 -7.03
N LEU A 145 -7.06 -2.89 -6.80
CA LEU A 145 -7.60 -2.57 -5.48
C LEU A 145 -8.50 -3.69 -4.97
N LYS A 146 -9.40 -4.23 -5.80
CA LYS A 146 -10.25 -5.38 -5.45
C LYS A 146 -9.43 -6.61 -5.07
N GLU A 147 -8.41 -6.94 -5.87
CA GLU A 147 -7.47 -8.04 -5.57
C GLU A 147 -6.73 -7.80 -4.24
N GLY A 148 -6.29 -6.55 -4.01
CA GLY A 148 -5.61 -6.12 -2.79
C GLY A 148 -6.48 -6.29 -1.55
N VAL A 149 -7.78 -6.00 -1.63
CA VAL A 149 -8.72 -6.20 -0.51
C VAL A 149 -8.77 -7.67 -0.10
N GLY A 150 -8.85 -8.57 -1.09
CA GLY A 150 -8.80 -10.01 -0.83
C GLY A 150 -7.48 -10.44 -0.17
N ALA A 151 -6.35 -9.92 -0.67
CA ALA A 151 -5.03 -10.21 -0.12
C ALA A 151 -4.85 -9.73 1.32
N LEU A 152 -5.33 -8.53 1.64
CA LEU A 152 -5.27 -7.97 2.99
C LEU A 152 -6.20 -8.72 3.97
N THR A 153 -7.35 -9.17 3.50
CA THR A 153 -8.28 -10.01 4.28
C THR A 153 -7.65 -11.36 4.60
N LEU A 154 -6.93 -11.96 3.63
CA LEU A 154 -6.16 -13.18 3.85
C LEU A 154 -4.99 -12.93 4.81
N LEU A 155 -4.31 -11.79 4.71
CA LEU A 155 -3.21 -11.41 5.60
C LEU A 155 -3.67 -11.29 7.05
N ALA A 156 -4.85 -10.71 7.28
CA ALA A 156 -5.42 -10.60 8.62
C ALA A 156 -5.74 -11.96 9.25
N SER A 157 -6.11 -12.96 8.46
CA SER A 157 -6.55 -14.29 8.95
C SER A 157 -5.43 -15.33 9.00
N LYS A 158 -4.57 -15.39 7.98
CA LYS A 158 -3.53 -16.43 7.80
C LYS A 158 -2.10 -15.95 8.00
N GLY A 159 -1.92 -14.65 8.18
CA GLY A 159 -0.60 -14.04 8.33
C GLY A 159 0.14 -13.81 7.01
N LEU A 160 1.28 -13.14 7.12
CA LEU A 160 2.01 -12.55 6.00
C LEU A 160 2.64 -13.58 5.05
N THR A 161 3.24 -14.65 5.58
CA THR A 161 3.99 -15.63 4.78
C THR A 161 3.11 -16.38 3.79
N GLU A 162 1.98 -16.93 4.26
CA GLU A 162 1.05 -17.67 3.41
C GLU A 162 0.39 -16.73 2.39
N SER A 163 -0.03 -15.55 2.85
CA SER A 163 -0.68 -14.55 2.00
C SER A 163 0.23 -14.06 0.89
N ALA A 164 1.48 -13.73 1.21
CA ALA A 164 2.47 -13.25 0.24
C ALA A 164 2.80 -14.34 -0.79
N ARG A 165 2.94 -15.61 -0.38
CA ARG A 165 3.28 -16.70 -1.30
C ARG A 165 2.20 -16.91 -2.36
N ASN A 166 0.94 -16.97 -1.95
CA ASN A 166 -0.17 -17.21 -2.88
C ASN A 166 -0.43 -15.98 -3.75
N PHE A 167 -0.53 -14.81 -3.12
CA PHE A 167 -0.83 -13.56 -3.81
C PHE A 167 0.25 -13.16 -4.82
N ASN A 168 1.53 -13.19 -4.41
CA ASN A 168 2.62 -12.81 -5.33
C ASN A 168 2.75 -13.78 -6.51
N ARG A 169 2.35 -15.04 -6.35
CA ARG A 169 2.35 -16.01 -7.45
C ARG A 169 1.33 -15.61 -8.52
N GLU A 170 0.11 -15.27 -8.11
CA GLU A 170 -0.95 -14.79 -9.01
C GLU A 170 -0.55 -13.49 -9.71
N GLN A 171 0.00 -12.54 -8.96
CA GLN A 171 0.48 -11.27 -9.50
C GLN A 171 1.66 -11.44 -10.47
N LYS A 172 2.54 -12.43 -10.25
CA LYS A 172 3.60 -12.78 -11.19
C LYS A 172 3.04 -13.25 -12.53
N TYR A 173 2.02 -14.11 -12.54
CA TYR A 173 1.39 -14.55 -13.79
C TYR A 173 0.67 -13.41 -14.51
N LYS A 174 -0.01 -12.53 -13.76
CA LYS A 174 -0.60 -11.29 -14.29
C LYS A 174 0.46 -10.41 -14.95
N HIS A 175 1.60 -10.21 -14.29
CA HIS A 175 2.72 -9.44 -14.81
C HIS A 175 3.27 -10.01 -16.13
N ILE A 176 3.52 -11.32 -16.18
CA ILE A 176 4.00 -12.01 -17.40
C ILE A 176 3.00 -11.84 -18.54
N ARG A 177 1.70 -12.07 -18.29
CA ARG A 177 0.66 -11.92 -19.31
C ARG A 177 0.59 -10.50 -19.87
N MET A 178 0.78 -9.49 -19.04
CA MET A 178 0.79 -8.10 -19.50
C MET A 178 2.02 -7.78 -20.36
N GLN A 179 3.19 -8.32 -20.04
CA GLN A 179 4.38 -8.16 -20.89
C GLN A 179 4.22 -8.84 -22.26
N THR A 180 3.55 -10.00 -22.33
CA THR A 180 3.32 -10.72 -23.58
C THR A 180 2.27 -10.05 -24.48
N LEU A 181 1.35 -9.26 -23.92
CA LEU A 181 0.33 -8.51 -24.67
C LEU A 181 0.84 -7.18 -25.24
N GLU A 182 2.02 -6.71 -24.79
CA GLU A 182 2.66 -5.47 -25.26
C GLU A 182 3.71 -5.72 -26.37
N THR A 183 3.85 -6.98 -26.82
CA THR A 183 4.64 -7.45 -27.99
C THR A 183 3.73 -7.97 -29.08
#